data_AF-A0A8J3PKI9-F1
#
_entry.id   AF-A0A8J3PKI9-F1
#
_cell.length_a   1.000
_cell.length_b   1.000
_cell.length_c   1.000
_cell.angle_alpha   90.00
_cell.angle_beta   90.00
_cell.angle_gamma   90.00
#
_symmetry.space_group_name_H-M   'P 1'
#
loop_
_entity.id
_entity.type
_entity.pdbx_description
1 polymer ?
#
loop_
_entity_poly.entity_id
_entity_poly.type
_entity_poly.pdbx_seq_one_letter_code
_entity_poly.pdbx_strand_id
1 'polypeptide(L)'
;MTNRVAIGAGAVLALATGVAELLHSRSVLYALGALIAGALAAAIVWFVTTLPGVTVRGLVIGGFFVLAGMVSWTYMADGKVVWAVLAVEGVVFAWWSWSWLRDLPALPRLGSAWLGLAYWLLGIVGALLVGAFTVGAQRIGYAGIFGLAVLAVVAGVRRDRGRDLSVGIVGAFGLAIAALLVSGSGNLFQHRHVIPQNGWGTEVMVHRFWGGKWLMYHPNSLALIAVVMAVRIGVDRAFALWQRLAVTLLAGWVVYMTNSRTGFVYLAAAAAVHAYVIWRRRGADLPSYRRVWVAMVTPLAVAALVLVVSEVGGQGFLFKARYDAGDPTSGRTESWKQVGREWADGNLVQKAFGDTKTTRAVVVRNNMKLTTDNAAVGALRRGGVLGELAFLLGLGLLLWYAWRGPRVPGPDGAAGVRRAPPAWLTVTAFGSVPTIATADWLLGTTGGTLWILLVAGEAWLVLRPSQAVAERPAEHATTTA
;
A
#
# COMPACT_ATOMS: atom_id res chain seq x y z
N MET A 1 5.69 -12.92 31.58
CA MET A 1 6.81 -13.64 30.93
C MET A 1 6.99 -13.27 29.46
N THR A 2 5.91 -13.09 28.69
CA THR A 2 5.90 -12.71 27.26
C THR A 2 6.71 -11.45 26.91
N ASN A 3 6.65 -10.38 27.70
CA ASN A 3 7.42 -9.16 27.43
C ASN A 3 8.94 -9.34 27.59
N ARG A 4 9.39 -10.19 28.53
CA ARG A 4 10.83 -10.41 28.76
C ARG A 4 11.47 -11.19 27.61
N VAL A 5 10.75 -12.18 27.07
CA VAL A 5 11.21 -12.97 25.91
C VAL A 5 11.29 -12.10 24.66
N ALA A 6 10.30 -11.25 24.40
CA ALA A 6 10.31 -10.33 23.26
C ALA A 6 11.45 -9.31 23.34
N ILE A 7 11.68 -8.72 24.52
CA ILE A 7 12.81 -7.80 24.75
C ILE A 7 14.15 -8.52 24.56
N GLY A 8 14.30 -9.73 25.10
CA GLY A 8 15.50 -10.55 24.93
C GLY A 8 15.77 -10.89 23.46
N ALA A 9 14.77 -11.35 22.72
CA ALA A 9 14.89 -11.65 21.29
C ALA A 9 15.24 -10.39 20.46
N GLY A 10 14.64 -9.24 20.80
CA GLY A 10 14.97 -7.96 20.17
C GLY A 10 16.41 -7.52 20.41
N ALA A 11 16.89 -7.65 21.66
CA ALA A 11 18.29 -7.36 22.00
C ALA A 11 19.26 -8.29 21.26
N VAL A 12 18.94 -9.59 21.15
CA VAL A 12 19.73 -10.56 20.38
C VAL A 12 19.79 -10.17 18.90
N LEU A 13 18.68 -9.74 18.30
CA LEU A 13 18.66 -9.28 16.90
C LEU A 13 19.52 -8.03 16.68
N ALA A 14 19.41 -7.04 17.57
CA ALA A 14 20.21 -5.81 17.51
C ALA A 14 21.71 -6.10 17.65
N LEU A 15 22.09 -6.98 18.59
CA LEU A 15 23.48 -7.41 18.76
C LEU A 15 23.97 -8.21 17.55
N ALA A 16 23.17 -9.14 17.03
CA ALA A 16 23.54 -9.96 15.88
C ALA A 16 23.80 -9.10 14.63
N THR A 17 22.96 -8.09 14.36
CA THR A 17 23.17 -7.15 13.24
C THR A 17 24.43 -6.31 13.42
N GLY A 18 24.68 -5.79 14.63
CA GLY A 18 25.91 -5.05 14.93
C GLY A 18 27.19 -5.89 14.81
N VAL A 19 27.19 -7.10 15.36
CA VAL A 19 28.34 -8.03 15.30
C VAL A 19 28.59 -8.48 13.86
N ALA A 20 27.55 -8.82 13.10
CA ALA A 20 27.70 -9.22 11.71
C ALA A 20 28.34 -8.09 10.87
N GLU A 21 27.89 -6.85 11.06
CA GLU A 21 28.47 -5.70 10.36
C GLU A 21 29.90 -5.38 10.83
N LEU A 22 30.20 -5.54 12.11
CA LEU A 22 31.56 -5.39 12.64
C LEU A 22 32.52 -6.40 12.01
N LEU A 23 32.11 -7.67 11.90
CA LEU A 23 32.90 -8.73 11.29
C LEU A 23 33.09 -8.51 9.78
N HIS A 24 32.08 -7.99 9.11
CA HIS A 24 32.12 -7.72 7.67
C HIS A 24 32.97 -6.50 7.31
N SER A 25 32.70 -5.36 7.95
CA SER A 25 33.28 -4.06 7.59
C SER A 25 34.54 -3.69 8.36
N ARG A 26 34.79 -4.36 9.51
CA ARG A 26 35.82 -4.00 10.49
C ARG A 26 35.69 -2.55 11.01
N SER A 27 34.49 -1.97 10.94
CA SER A 27 34.20 -0.59 11.36
C SER A 27 33.22 -0.55 12.52
N VAL A 28 33.62 0.04 13.65
CA VAL A 28 32.75 0.27 14.81
C VAL A 28 31.57 1.19 14.44
N LEU A 29 31.80 2.20 13.60
CA LEU A 29 30.76 3.14 13.18
C LEU A 29 29.63 2.43 12.41
N TYR A 30 29.99 1.54 11.48
CA TYR A 30 28.99 0.77 10.72
C TYR A 30 28.30 -0.27 11.61
N ALA A 31 29.05 -0.92 12.51
CA ALA A 31 28.48 -1.83 13.49
C ALA A 31 27.44 -1.15 14.40
N LEU A 32 27.70 0.08 14.87
CA LEU A 32 26.75 0.87 15.64
C LEU A 32 25.50 1.21 14.81
N GLY A 33 25.68 1.60 13.54
CA GLY A 33 24.58 1.83 12.61
C GLY A 33 23.70 0.59 12.43
N ALA A 34 24.30 -0.58 12.22
CA ALA A 34 23.60 -1.85 12.09
C ALA A 34 22.87 -2.25 13.37
N LEU A 35 23.48 -2.04 14.54
CA LEU A 35 22.86 -2.27 15.84
C LEU A 35 21.60 -1.42 16.02
N ILE A 36 21.66 -0.14 15.67
CA ILE A 36 20.49 0.76 15.71
C ILE A 36 19.39 0.27 14.76
N ALA A 37 19.76 -0.14 13.53
CA ALA A 37 18.81 -0.69 12.57
C ALA A 37 18.10 -1.95 13.11
N GLY A 38 18.85 -2.87 13.73
CA GLY A 38 18.29 -4.06 14.37
C GLY A 38 17.39 -3.75 15.57
N ALA A 39 17.77 -2.77 16.40
CA ALA A 39 16.94 -2.30 17.51
C ALA A 39 15.63 -1.66 17.03
N LEU A 40 15.68 -0.84 15.98
CA LEU A 40 14.49 -0.26 15.34
C LEU A 40 13.59 -1.35 14.74
N ALA A 41 14.16 -2.34 14.07
CA ALA A 41 13.40 -3.48 13.54
C ALA A 41 12.66 -4.22 14.66
N ALA A 42 13.35 -4.53 15.77
CA ALA A 42 12.74 -5.17 16.93
C ALA A 42 11.62 -4.30 17.55
N ALA A 43 11.84 -2.99 17.66
CA ALA A 43 10.84 -2.05 18.16
C ALA A 43 9.59 -1.99 17.27
N ILE A 44 9.74 -2.06 15.93
CA ILE A 44 8.61 -2.13 15.01
C ILE A 44 7.85 -3.44 15.16
N VAL A 45 8.54 -4.58 15.28
CA VAL A 45 7.89 -5.88 15.52
C VAL A 45 7.09 -5.84 16.82
N TRP A 46 7.68 -5.33 17.90
CA TRP A 46 6.99 -5.14 19.17
C TRP A 46 5.80 -4.19 19.02
N PHE A 47 5.95 -3.06 18.34
CA PHE A 47 4.86 -2.14 18.06
C PHE A 47 3.67 -2.84 17.39
N VAL A 48 3.92 -3.65 16.36
CA VAL A 48 2.88 -4.40 15.65
C VAL A 48 2.13 -5.36 16.58
N THR A 49 2.81 -6.03 17.53
CA THR A 49 2.14 -6.94 18.48
C THR A 49 1.27 -6.22 19.51
N THR A 50 1.46 -4.90 19.70
CA THR A 50 0.61 -4.08 20.58
C THR A 50 -0.66 -3.55 19.91
N LEU A 51 -0.79 -3.67 18.58
CA LEU A 51 -1.90 -3.09 17.84
C LEU A 51 -3.22 -3.83 18.14
N PRO A 52 -4.26 -3.15 18.66
CA PRO A 52 -5.56 -3.76 18.87
C PRO A 52 -6.23 -4.10 17.52
N GLY A 53 -6.84 -5.27 17.43
CA GLY A 53 -7.61 -5.67 16.24
C GLY A 53 -6.79 -6.28 15.10
N VAL A 54 -5.50 -6.56 15.30
CA VAL A 54 -4.70 -7.34 14.34
C VAL A 54 -5.34 -8.71 14.10
N THR A 55 -5.59 -9.03 12.83
CA THR A 55 -6.10 -10.34 12.41
C THR A 55 -5.03 -11.08 11.61
N VAL A 56 -4.99 -12.41 11.76
CA VAL A 56 -4.07 -13.27 10.98
C VAL A 56 -4.34 -13.13 9.48
N ARG A 57 -5.61 -13.10 9.07
CA ARG A 57 -5.98 -12.88 7.67
C ARG A 57 -5.49 -11.54 7.14
N GLY A 58 -5.65 -10.46 7.90
CA GLY A 58 -5.12 -9.15 7.52
C GLY A 58 -3.60 -9.16 7.38
N LEU A 59 -2.88 -9.78 8.34
CA LEU A 59 -1.43 -9.93 8.28
C LEU A 59 -0.97 -10.70 7.04
N VAL A 60 -1.61 -11.81 6.73
CA VAL A 60 -1.25 -12.64 5.57
C VAL A 60 -1.58 -11.94 4.25
N ILE A 61 -2.76 -11.31 4.14
CA ILE A 61 -3.14 -10.54 2.94
C ILE A 61 -2.13 -9.39 2.72
N GLY A 62 -1.88 -8.57 3.74
CA GLY A 62 -0.90 -7.48 3.62
C GLY A 62 0.52 -8.00 3.35
N GLY A 63 0.88 -9.12 3.98
CA GLY A 63 2.15 -9.81 3.83
C GLY A 63 2.42 -10.27 2.40
N PHE A 64 1.45 -10.91 1.74
CA PHE A 64 1.59 -11.30 0.34
C PHE A 64 1.80 -10.10 -0.57
N PHE A 65 1.01 -9.03 -0.42
CA PHE A 65 1.13 -7.84 -1.28
C PHE A 65 2.48 -7.14 -1.12
N VAL A 66 2.95 -6.95 0.12
CA VAL A 66 4.23 -6.29 0.37
C VAL A 66 5.39 -7.19 -0.05
N LEU A 67 5.35 -8.49 0.25
CA LEU A 67 6.37 -9.46 -0.15
C LEU A 67 6.47 -9.57 -1.66
N ALA A 68 5.35 -9.70 -2.37
CA ALA A 68 5.34 -9.76 -3.84
C ALA A 68 5.93 -8.48 -4.44
N GLY A 69 5.68 -7.32 -3.81
CA GLY A 69 6.35 -6.06 -4.13
C GLY A 69 7.86 -6.13 -3.94
N MET A 70 8.33 -6.51 -2.75
CA MET A 70 9.77 -6.60 -2.43
C MET A 70 10.52 -7.58 -3.33
N VAL A 71 9.93 -8.76 -3.57
CA VAL A 71 10.49 -9.80 -4.44
C VAL A 71 10.54 -9.31 -5.89
N SER A 72 9.51 -8.59 -6.36
CA SER A 72 9.52 -8.02 -7.72
C SER A 72 10.65 -7.02 -7.95
N TRP A 73 11.01 -6.26 -6.91
CA TRP A 73 12.16 -5.36 -6.97
C TRP A 73 13.47 -6.13 -6.81
N THR A 74 13.57 -7.00 -5.80
CA THR A 74 14.80 -7.73 -5.47
C THR A 74 15.25 -8.66 -6.60
N TYR A 75 14.32 -9.36 -7.24
CA TYR A 75 14.58 -10.39 -8.25
C TYR A 75 14.05 -9.99 -9.64
N MET A 76 14.24 -8.74 -10.06
CA MET A 76 13.75 -8.23 -11.36
C MET A 76 14.15 -9.09 -12.57
N ALA A 77 15.31 -9.75 -12.52
CA ALA A 77 15.79 -10.63 -13.58
C ALA A 77 15.13 -12.02 -13.57
N ASP A 78 14.62 -12.48 -12.43
CA ASP A 78 14.03 -13.80 -12.26
C ASP A 78 12.53 -13.72 -11.97
N GLY A 79 11.75 -13.66 -13.05
CA GLY A 79 10.29 -13.62 -12.96
C GLY A 79 9.67 -14.86 -12.28
N LYS A 80 10.41 -15.98 -12.17
CA LYS A 80 9.87 -17.23 -11.58
C LYS A 80 9.60 -17.06 -10.10
N VAL A 81 10.46 -16.35 -9.36
CA VAL A 81 10.29 -16.12 -7.92
C VAL A 81 9.02 -15.32 -7.65
N VAL A 82 8.74 -14.30 -8.47
CA VAL A 82 7.52 -13.49 -8.35
C VAL A 82 6.28 -14.34 -8.61
N TRP A 83 6.31 -15.18 -9.66
CA TRP A 83 5.18 -16.08 -9.95
C TRP A 83 4.99 -17.15 -8.87
N ALA A 84 6.05 -17.67 -8.25
CA ALA A 84 5.94 -18.61 -7.15
C ALA A 84 5.23 -17.98 -5.94
N VAL A 85 5.59 -16.74 -5.56
CA VAL A 85 4.90 -16.00 -4.48
C VAL A 85 3.43 -15.79 -4.84
N LEU A 86 3.15 -15.35 -6.07
CA LEU A 86 1.78 -15.13 -6.55
C LEU A 86 0.94 -16.42 -6.63
N ALA A 87 1.57 -17.57 -6.92
CA ALA A 87 0.88 -18.86 -6.93
C ALA A 87 0.48 -19.28 -5.51
N VAL A 88 1.38 -19.12 -4.52
CA VAL A 88 1.06 -19.38 -3.11
C VAL A 88 -0.05 -18.43 -2.63
N GLU A 89 0.05 -17.15 -2.98
CA GLU A 89 -0.98 -16.14 -2.71
C GLU A 89 -2.34 -16.57 -3.28
N GLY A 90 -2.38 -16.99 -4.55
CA GLY A 90 -3.58 -17.47 -5.22
C GLY A 90 -4.20 -18.68 -4.54
N VAL A 91 -3.41 -19.67 -4.11
CA VAL A 91 -3.90 -20.87 -3.40
C VAL A 91 -4.53 -20.48 -2.06
N VAL A 92 -3.84 -19.65 -1.26
CA VAL A 92 -4.37 -19.22 0.04
C VAL A 92 -5.65 -18.42 -0.13
N PHE A 93 -5.71 -17.50 -1.08
CA PHE A 93 -6.90 -16.69 -1.32
C PHE A 93 -8.05 -17.48 -1.93
N ALA A 94 -7.79 -18.47 -2.78
CA ALA A 94 -8.79 -19.41 -3.28
C ALA A 94 -9.44 -20.18 -2.12
N TRP A 95 -8.63 -20.69 -1.21
CA TRP A 95 -9.09 -21.40 -0.01
C TRP A 95 -9.90 -20.49 0.91
N TRP A 96 -9.40 -19.28 1.21
CA TRP A 96 -10.09 -18.34 2.08
C TRP A 96 -11.31 -17.67 1.49
N SER A 97 -11.44 -17.63 0.17
CA SER A 97 -12.63 -17.09 -0.48
C SER A 97 -13.59 -18.17 -0.97
N TRP A 98 -13.35 -19.45 -0.64
CA TRP A 98 -14.17 -20.58 -1.07
C TRP A 98 -15.67 -20.30 -0.88
N SER A 99 -16.46 -20.67 -1.90
CA SER A 99 -17.76 -20.08 -2.26
C SER A 99 -17.69 -18.77 -3.06
N TRP A 100 -16.72 -18.67 -3.98
CA TRP A 100 -16.42 -17.46 -4.78
C TRP A 100 -17.66 -16.78 -5.38
N LEU A 101 -18.57 -17.58 -5.97
CA LEU A 101 -19.79 -17.08 -6.62
C LEU A 101 -20.71 -16.30 -5.68
N ARG A 102 -20.69 -16.61 -4.38
CA ARG A 102 -21.52 -15.95 -3.37
C ARG A 102 -21.06 -14.53 -3.07
N ASP A 103 -19.78 -14.24 -3.26
CA ASP A 103 -19.14 -12.98 -2.89
C ASP A 103 -18.91 -12.05 -4.10
N LEU A 104 -18.91 -12.60 -5.32
CA LEU A 104 -18.81 -11.82 -6.57
C LEU A 104 -19.82 -10.66 -6.69
N PRO A 105 -21.11 -10.79 -6.30
CA PRO A 105 -22.07 -9.70 -6.44
C PRO A 105 -21.74 -8.45 -5.61
N ALA A 106 -20.82 -8.55 -4.64
CA ALA A 106 -20.38 -7.41 -3.85
C ALA A 106 -19.37 -6.52 -4.60
N LEU A 107 -18.56 -7.09 -5.49
CA LEU A 107 -17.44 -6.40 -6.15
C LEU A 107 -17.85 -5.14 -6.91
N PRO A 108 -18.92 -5.14 -7.73
CA PRO A 108 -19.34 -3.94 -8.46
C PRO A 108 -19.70 -2.75 -7.56
N ARG A 109 -20.01 -3.02 -6.29
CA ARG A 109 -20.33 -1.98 -5.30
C ARG A 109 -19.10 -1.36 -4.65
N LEU A 110 -17.89 -1.86 -4.90
CA LEU A 110 -16.64 -1.39 -4.29
C LEU A 110 -15.82 -0.60 -5.34
N GLY A 111 -15.64 0.70 -5.14
CA GLY A 111 -14.83 1.54 -6.01
C GLY A 111 -13.39 1.06 -6.11
N SER A 112 -12.83 0.58 -5.01
CA SER A 112 -11.50 -0.03 -4.98
C SER A 112 -11.41 -1.30 -5.84
N ALA A 113 -12.47 -2.10 -5.98
CA ALA A 113 -12.46 -3.26 -6.88
C ALA A 113 -12.35 -2.81 -8.35
N TRP A 114 -13.06 -1.75 -8.74
CA TRP A 114 -12.95 -1.15 -10.07
C TRP A 114 -11.53 -0.63 -10.35
N LEU A 115 -10.91 0.05 -9.38
CA LEU A 115 -9.55 0.56 -9.50
C LEU A 115 -8.52 -0.54 -9.82
N GLY A 116 -8.70 -1.73 -9.25
CA GLY A 116 -7.68 -2.78 -9.32
C GLY A 116 -7.95 -3.95 -10.26
N LEU A 117 -9.22 -4.27 -10.55
CA LEU A 117 -9.56 -5.46 -11.35
C LEU A 117 -9.93 -5.11 -12.78
N ALA A 118 -10.50 -3.92 -13.02
CA ALA A 118 -11.13 -3.61 -14.31
C ALA A 118 -10.12 -3.67 -15.47
N TYR A 119 -8.93 -3.10 -15.32
CA TYR A 119 -7.95 -3.09 -16.40
C TYR A 119 -7.37 -4.49 -16.68
N TRP A 120 -7.38 -5.42 -15.73
CA TRP A 120 -6.99 -6.81 -16.02
C TRP A 120 -8.02 -7.46 -16.92
N LEU A 121 -9.30 -7.32 -16.59
CA LEU A 121 -10.41 -7.86 -17.38
C LEU A 121 -10.45 -7.26 -18.77
N LEU A 122 -10.36 -5.92 -18.88
CA LEU A 122 -10.29 -5.20 -20.15
C LEU A 122 -9.05 -5.60 -20.95
N GLY A 123 -7.91 -5.72 -20.28
CA GLY A 123 -6.65 -6.12 -20.91
C GLY A 123 -6.66 -7.56 -21.43
N ILE A 124 -7.44 -8.47 -20.82
CA ILE A 124 -7.67 -9.83 -21.36
C ILE A 124 -8.44 -9.74 -22.67
N VAL A 125 -9.55 -9.00 -22.69
CA VAL A 125 -10.36 -8.80 -23.91
C VAL A 125 -9.50 -8.20 -25.03
N GLY A 126 -8.75 -7.14 -24.74
CA GLY A 126 -7.85 -6.52 -25.71
C GLY A 126 -6.81 -7.49 -26.27
N ALA A 127 -6.17 -8.29 -25.41
CA ALA A 127 -5.16 -9.25 -25.84
C ALA A 127 -5.74 -10.38 -26.72
N LEU A 128 -6.91 -10.90 -26.38
CA LEU A 128 -7.58 -11.94 -27.16
C LEU A 128 -8.01 -11.44 -28.54
N LEU A 129 -8.57 -10.22 -28.61
CA LEU A 129 -9.02 -9.61 -29.86
C LEU A 129 -7.91 -9.37 -30.89
N VAL A 130 -6.65 -9.23 -30.45
CA VAL A 130 -5.50 -9.06 -31.35
C VAL A 130 -4.66 -10.32 -31.50
N GLY A 131 -5.13 -11.48 -31.00
CA GLY A 131 -4.41 -12.75 -31.08
C GLY A 131 -3.18 -12.86 -30.16
N ALA A 132 -3.02 -11.97 -29.17
CA ALA A 132 -1.91 -11.99 -28.22
C ALA A 132 -2.16 -12.99 -27.06
N PHE A 133 -2.34 -14.27 -27.40
CA PHE A 133 -2.79 -15.30 -26.45
C PHE A 133 -1.88 -15.47 -25.23
N THR A 134 -0.56 -15.39 -25.38
CA THR A 134 0.39 -15.49 -24.25
C THR A 134 0.19 -14.34 -23.26
N VAL A 135 -0.02 -13.12 -23.76
CA VAL A 135 -0.30 -11.94 -22.92
C VAL A 135 -1.67 -12.09 -22.26
N GLY A 136 -2.68 -12.54 -23.02
CA GLY A 136 -4.01 -12.84 -22.50
C GLY A 136 -3.99 -13.85 -21.35
N ALA A 137 -3.30 -14.98 -21.51
CA ALA A 137 -3.16 -16.02 -20.50
C ALA A 137 -2.48 -15.51 -19.23
N GLN A 138 -1.41 -14.73 -19.35
CA GLN A 138 -0.76 -14.14 -18.19
C GLN A 138 -1.66 -13.12 -17.48
N ARG A 139 -2.43 -12.31 -18.23
CA ARG A 139 -3.42 -11.38 -17.66
C ARG A 139 -4.57 -12.10 -16.96
N ILE A 140 -5.02 -13.25 -17.47
CA ILE A 140 -5.97 -14.14 -16.78
C ILE A 140 -5.39 -14.58 -15.43
N GLY A 141 -4.12 -15.00 -15.41
CA GLY A 141 -3.43 -15.36 -14.16
C GLY A 141 -3.45 -14.22 -13.12
N TYR A 142 -3.05 -13.01 -13.52
CA TYR A 142 -3.11 -11.84 -12.63
C TYR A 142 -4.54 -11.50 -12.21
N ALA A 143 -5.50 -11.48 -13.14
CA ALA A 143 -6.90 -11.22 -12.85
C ALA A 143 -7.46 -12.21 -11.83
N GLY A 144 -7.12 -13.49 -11.97
CA GLY A 144 -7.50 -14.56 -11.05
C GLY A 144 -6.94 -14.31 -9.65
N ILE A 145 -5.63 -14.09 -9.51
CA ILE A 145 -4.98 -13.88 -8.21
C ILE A 145 -5.53 -12.63 -7.51
N PHE A 146 -5.60 -11.50 -8.20
CA PHE A 146 -6.09 -10.25 -7.60
C PHE A 146 -7.59 -10.26 -7.37
N GLY A 147 -8.37 -10.92 -8.24
CA GLY A 147 -9.80 -11.16 -8.01
C GLY A 147 -10.04 -12.00 -6.76
N LEU A 148 -9.27 -13.08 -6.59
CA LEU A 148 -9.29 -13.91 -5.37
C LEU A 148 -8.86 -13.13 -4.13
N ALA A 149 -7.90 -12.20 -4.24
CA ALA A 149 -7.52 -11.32 -3.14
C ALA A 149 -8.69 -10.45 -2.66
N VAL A 150 -9.41 -9.80 -3.59
CA VAL A 150 -10.60 -9.00 -3.28
C VAL A 150 -11.69 -9.88 -2.65
N LEU A 151 -11.92 -11.07 -3.22
CA LEU A 151 -12.90 -12.01 -2.66
C LEU A 151 -12.50 -12.51 -1.27
N ALA A 152 -11.21 -12.73 -0.99
CA ALA A 152 -10.72 -13.12 0.32
C ALA A 152 -10.95 -12.02 1.36
N VAL A 153 -10.79 -10.75 0.98
CA VAL A 153 -11.14 -9.61 1.84
C VAL A 153 -12.65 -9.57 2.11
N VAL A 154 -13.48 -9.66 1.06
CA VAL A 154 -14.95 -9.66 1.18
C VAL A 154 -15.43 -10.81 2.07
N ALA A 155 -14.95 -12.02 1.81
CA ALA A 155 -15.26 -13.21 2.58
C ALA A 155 -14.78 -13.09 4.03
N GLY A 156 -13.60 -12.48 4.25
CA GLY A 156 -13.06 -12.21 5.58
C GLY A 156 -13.95 -11.25 6.38
N VAL A 157 -14.35 -10.12 5.80
CA VAL A 157 -15.28 -9.16 6.44
C VAL A 157 -16.60 -9.84 6.83
N ARG A 158 -17.13 -10.72 5.98
CA ARG A 158 -18.36 -11.47 6.29
C ARG A 158 -18.17 -12.51 7.39
N ARG A 159 -17.17 -13.39 7.26
CA ARG A 159 -16.94 -14.52 8.18
C ARG A 159 -16.50 -14.05 9.56
N ASP A 160 -15.70 -13.00 9.61
CA ASP A 160 -15.14 -12.50 10.87
C ASP A 160 -16.06 -11.47 11.53
N ARG A 161 -17.38 -11.59 11.30
CA ARG A 161 -18.45 -10.74 11.87
C ARG A 161 -18.16 -9.23 11.73
N GLY A 162 -17.60 -8.81 10.60
CA GLY A 162 -17.25 -7.42 10.35
C GLY A 162 -16.00 -6.95 11.10
N ARG A 163 -15.06 -7.83 11.45
CA ARG A 163 -13.72 -7.40 11.90
C ARG A 163 -12.98 -6.67 10.79
N ASP A 164 -12.25 -5.63 11.18
CA ASP A 164 -11.47 -4.82 10.27
C ASP A 164 -10.12 -5.49 9.96
N LEU A 165 -9.97 -5.96 8.71
CA LEU A 165 -8.73 -6.60 8.25
C LEU A 165 -7.58 -5.59 8.03
N SER A 166 -7.90 -4.30 7.88
CA SER A 166 -6.92 -3.28 7.51
C SER A 166 -5.84 -3.06 8.58
N VAL A 167 -6.14 -3.34 9.86
CA VAL A 167 -5.15 -3.30 10.95
C VAL A 167 -4.07 -4.37 10.77
N GLY A 168 -4.48 -5.59 10.42
CA GLY A 168 -3.53 -6.66 10.11
C GLY A 168 -2.69 -6.34 8.88
N ILE A 169 -3.31 -5.76 7.84
CA ILE A 169 -2.61 -5.36 6.61
C ILE A 169 -1.50 -4.35 6.90
N VAL A 170 -1.79 -3.28 7.67
CA VAL A 170 -0.75 -2.30 8.04
C VAL A 170 0.27 -2.86 9.05
N GLY A 171 -0.13 -3.84 9.87
CA GLY A 171 0.80 -4.61 10.69
C GLY A 171 1.86 -5.33 9.84
N ALA A 172 1.43 -5.95 8.74
CA ALA A 172 2.34 -6.61 7.80
C ALA A 172 3.29 -5.62 7.12
N PHE A 173 2.83 -4.40 6.83
CA PHE A 173 3.70 -3.33 6.33
C PHE A 173 4.79 -2.96 7.34
N GLY A 174 4.45 -2.89 8.62
CA GLY A 174 5.42 -2.70 9.70
C GLY A 174 6.47 -3.81 9.74
N LEU A 175 6.03 -5.07 9.68
CA LEU A 175 6.94 -6.22 9.63
C LEU A 175 7.85 -6.19 8.40
N ALA A 176 7.35 -5.74 7.24
CA ALA A 176 8.17 -5.56 6.04
C ALA A 176 9.23 -4.46 6.19
N ILE A 177 8.87 -3.33 6.82
CA ILE A 177 9.85 -2.28 7.16
C ILE A 177 10.93 -2.85 8.08
N ALA A 178 10.54 -3.59 9.12
CA ALA A 178 11.48 -4.24 10.03
C ALA A 178 12.42 -5.21 9.28
N ALA A 179 11.90 -6.03 8.37
CA ALA A 179 12.69 -6.94 7.55
C ALA A 179 13.70 -6.18 6.65
N LEU A 180 13.31 -5.05 6.08
CA LEU A 180 14.22 -4.20 5.29
C LEU A 180 15.32 -3.59 6.14
N LEU A 181 15.00 -3.13 7.35
CA LEU A 181 15.99 -2.59 8.29
C LEU A 181 17.02 -3.64 8.70
N VAL A 182 16.60 -4.88 8.92
CA VAL A 182 17.52 -5.99 9.19
C VAL A 182 18.38 -6.29 7.95
N SER A 183 17.76 -6.44 6.78
CA SER A 183 18.44 -6.71 5.50
C SER A 183 19.46 -5.63 5.13
N GLY A 184 19.11 -4.36 5.36
CA GLY A 184 19.93 -3.18 5.06
C GLY A 184 20.70 -2.61 6.24
N SER A 185 20.80 -3.34 7.35
CA SER A 185 21.36 -2.84 8.61
C SER A 185 22.76 -2.25 8.46
N GLY A 186 23.63 -2.93 7.70
CA GLY A 186 24.99 -2.48 7.42
C GLY A 186 25.11 -1.20 6.59
N ASN A 187 24.08 -0.82 5.84
CA ASN A 187 24.15 0.34 4.92
C ASN A 187 23.11 1.43 5.18
N LEU A 188 22.25 1.29 6.21
CA LEU A 188 21.14 2.22 6.48
C LEU A 188 21.59 3.69 6.57
N PHE A 189 22.74 3.96 7.18
CA PHE A 189 23.30 5.30 7.38
C PHE A 189 24.44 5.64 6.42
N GLN A 190 24.66 4.82 5.40
CA GLN A 190 25.70 5.07 4.41
C GLN A 190 25.20 6.01 3.31
N HIS A 191 26.13 6.74 2.70
CA HIS A 191 25.82 7.63 1.58
C HIS A 191 25.41 6.86 0.31
N ARG A 192 26.04 5.71 0.07
CA ARG A 192 25.72 4.78 -1.02
C ARG A 192 25.17 3.49 -0.42
N HIS A 193 24.00 3.07 -0.87
CA HIS A 193 23.37 1.84 -0.39
C HIS A 193 23.69 0.67 -1.32
N VAL A 194 24.07 -0.46 -0.73
CA VAL A 194 24.36 -1.69 -1.48
C VAL A 194 23.04 -2.41 -1.80
N ILE A 195 22.78 -2.64 -3.08
CA ILE A 195 21.62 -3.42 -3.57
C ILE A 195 22.09 -4.52 -4.54
N PRO A 196 21.26 -5.55 -4.83
CA PRO A 196 21.59 -6.56 -5.84
C PRO A 196 21.93 -5.92 -7.18
N GLN A 197 22.90 -6.49 -7.92
CA GLN A 197 23.16 -6.06 -9.30
C GLN A 197 21.87 -6.20 -10.12
N ASN A 198 21.37 -5.07 -10.60
CA ASN A 198 20.15 -4.99 -11.38
C ASN A 198 20.26 -3.83 -12.37
N GLY A 199 19.27 -3.67 -13.26
CA GLY A 199 19.31 -2.68 -14.34
C GLY A 199 19.30 -1.21 -13.89
N TRP A 200 19.18 -0.92 -12.59
CA TRP A 200 19.23 0.45 -12.06
C TRP A 200 20.68 0.78 -11.66
N GLY A 201 21.26 1.79 -12.32
CA GLY A 201 22.66 2.21 -12.12
C GLY A 201 22.99 2.69 -10.70
N THR A 202 24.29 2.87 -10.42
CA THR A 202 24.84 3.18 -9.09
C THR A 202 24.45 4.56 -8.54
N GLU A 203 24.15 5.54 -9.40
CA GLU A 203 23.78 6.90 -8.96
C GLU A 203 22.38 6.99 -8.32
N VAL A 204 21.46 6.10 -8.71
CA VAL A 204 20.08 6.07 -8.16
C VAL A 204 20.05 5.59 -6.69
N MET A 205 21.17 5.04 -6.22
CA MET A 205 21.34 4.42 -4.90
C MET A 205 21.90 5.40 -3.86
N VAL A 206 22.14 6.66 -4.23
CA VAL A 206 22.74 7.67 -3.36
C VAL A 206 21.66 8.35 -2.50
N HIS A 207 21.85 8.39 -1.18
CA HIS A 207 20.94 8.97 -0.16
C HIS A 207 19.52 8.38 -0.09
N ARG A 208 19.29 7.17 -0.58
CA ARG A 208 17.95 6.54 -0.53
C ARG A 208 18.10 5.17 0.06
N PHE A 209 17.52 4.92 1.23
CA PHE A 209 17.49 3.58 1.76
C PHE A 209 16.56 2.66 0.92
N TRP A 210 17.11 1.56 0.42
CA TRP A 210 16.38 0.54 -0.37
C TRP A 210 16.13 -0.76 0.41
N GLY A 211 16.75 -0.94 1.58
CA GLY A 211 16.94 -2.26 2.19
C GLY A 211 18.39 -2.71 2.02
N GLY A 212 18.61 -3.98 1.65
CA GLY A 212 19.96 -4.53 1.51
C GLY A 212 20.08 -5.59 0.42
N LYS A 213 21.25 -6.24 0.37
CA LYS A 213 21.65 -7.19 -0.68
C LYS A 213 20.67 -8.38 -0.85
N TRP A 214 19.95 -8.76 0.20
CA TRP A 214 19.09 -9.94 0.18
C TRP A 214 17.61 -9.63 0.01
N LEU A 215 17.23 -8.40 0.34
CA LEU A 215 15.85 -7.95 0.30
C LEU A 215 15.86 -6.44 0.15
N MET A 216 15.27 -5.97 -0.95
CA MET A 216 15.08 -4.55 -1.20
C MET A 216 13.63 -4.23 -1.58
N TYR A 217 13.27 -2.98 -1.37
CA TYR A 217 12.02 -2.43 -1.84
C TYR A 217 12.26 -1.03 -2.38
N HIS A 218 11.55 -0.67 -3.45
CA HIS A 218 11.72 0.65 -4.04
C HIS A 218 11.44 1.73 -2.98
N PRO A 219 12.27 2.78 -2.84
CA PRO A 219 12.17 3.69 -1.70
C PRO A 219 10.86 4.47 -1.69
N ASN A 220 10.25 4.71 -2.87
CA ASN A 220 8.91 5.30 -2.91
C ASN A 220 7.89 4.35 -2.29
N SER A 221 7.92 3.06 -2.64
CA SER A 221 7.00 2.06 -2.10
C SER A 221 7.20 1.85 -0.60
N LEU A 222 8.45 1.86 -0.12
CA LEU A 222 8.78 1.81 1.31
C LEU A 222 8.21 3.01 2.09
N ALA A 223 8.42 4.22 1.59
CA ALA A 223 7.85 5.43 2.19
C ALA A 223 6.32 5.40 2.20
N LEU A 224 5.73 4.99 1.08
CA LEU A 224 4.29 4.91 0.89
C LEU A 224 3.63 3.95 1.88
N ILE A 225 4.18 2.74 2.11
CA ILE A 225 3.62 1.81 3.11
C ILE A 225 3.74 2.35 4.53
N ALA A 226 4.80 3.10 4.86
CA ALA A 226 4.96 3.74 6.17
C ALA A 226 3.92 4.86 6.38
N VAL A 227 3.68 5.70 5.36
CA VAL A 227 2.63 6.72 5.42
C VAL A 227 1.25 6.08 5.52
N VAL A 228 0.99 4.99 4.80
CA VAL A 228 -0.27 4.22 4.94
C VAL A 228 -0.49 3.74 6.38
N MET A 229 0.54 3.18 7.02
CA MET A 229 0.45 2.80 8.42
C MET A 229 0.10 3.99 9.31
N ALA A 230 0.75 5.14 9.08
CA ALA A 230 0.51 6.35 9.85
C ALA A 230 -0.91 6.89 9.67
N VAL A 231 -1.48 6.84 8.47
CA VAL A 231 -2.86 7.26 8.25
C VAL A 231 -3.86 6.26 8.88
N ARG A 232 -3.63 4.96 8.72
CA ARG A 232 -4.53 3.94 9.29
C ARG A 232 -4.58 4.03 10.81
N ILE A 233 -3.42 4.06 11.46
CA ILE A 233 -3.31 3.99 12.93
C ILE A 233 -3.44 5.39 13.53
N GLY A 234 -2.73 6.38 13.00
CA GLY A 234 -2.62 7.73 13.56
C GLY A 234 -3.93 8.50 13.66
N VAL A 235 -4.87 8.25 12.74
CA VAL A 235 -6.16 8.95 12.65
C VAL A 235 -7.24 8.33 13.55
N ASP A 236 -7.07 7.07 13.96
CA ASP A 236 -8.12 6.25 14.56
C ASP A 236 -8.01 6.23 16.10
N ARG A 237 -9.12 6.54 16.79
CA ARG A 237 -9.21 6.54 18.26
C ARG A 237 -9.06 5.18 18.91
N ALA A 238 -9.20 4.09 18.15
CA ALA A 238 -8.99 2.74 18.67
C ALA A 238 -7.55 2.53 19.16
N PHE A 239 -6.60 3.35 18.72
CA PHE A 239 -5.19 3.25 19.09
C PHE A 239 -4.79 4.24 20.18
N ALA A 240 -3.91 3.78 21.07
CA ALA A 240 -3.34 4.62 22.11
C ALA A 240 -2.58 5.81 21.52
N LEU A 241 -2.50 6.92 22.25
CA LEU A 241 -1.81 8.13 21.76
C LEU A 241 -0.35 7.84 21.38
N TRP A 242 0.37 7.05 22.19
CA TRP A 242 1.76 6.70 21.90
C TRP A 242 1.88 5.89 20.60
N GLN A 243 0.91 5.02 20.29
CA GLN A 243 0.93 4.23 19.05
C GLN A 243 0.75 5.12 17.83
N ARG A 244 -0.18 6.08 17.93
CA ARG A 244 -0.44 7.08 16.90
C ARG A 244 0.77 7.97 16.64
N LEU A 245 1.41 8.47 17.71
CA LEU A 245 2.61 9.28 17.58
C LEU A 245 3.79 8.47 17.02
N ALA A 246 4.01 7.26 17.51
CA ALA A 246 5.11 6.40 17.07
C ALA A 246 5.05 6.10 15.57
N VAL A 247 3.86 5.75 15.05
CA VAL A 247 3.71 5.47 13.62
C VAL A 247 3.85 6.72 12.74
N THR A 248 3.39 7.89 13.21
CA THR A 248 3.56 9.15 12.48
C THR A 248 5.03 9.55 12.41
N LEU A 249 5.76 9.43 13.53
CA LEU A 249 7.20 9.68 13.57
C LEU A 249 7.97 8.67 12.71
N LEU A 250 7.62 7.39 12.77
CA LEU A 250 8.20 6.35 11.92
C LEU A 250 7.98 6.68 10.44
N ALA A 251 6.77 7.09 10.03
CA ALA A 251 6.51 7.47 8.65
C ALA A 251 7.35 8.67 8.22
N GLY A 252 7.46 9.71 9.05
CA GLY A 252 8.34 10.85 8.78
C GLY A 252 9.80 10.42 8.61
N TRP A 253 10.30 9.60 9.54
CA TRP A 253 11.66 9.06 9.48
C TRP A 253 11.91 8.21 8.22
N VAL A 254 10.99 7.30 7.86
CA VAL A 254 11.12 6.48 6.65
C VAL A 254 11.08 7.36 5.40
N VAL A 255 10.21 8.37 5.32
CA VAL A 255 10.18 9.32 4.18
C VAL A 255 11.51 10.05 4.04
N TYR A 256 12.10 10.49 5.15
CA TYR A 256 13.44 11.09 5.18
C TYR A 256 14.51 10.10 4.70
N MET A 257 14.60 8.91 5.29
CA MET A 257 15.62 7.91 4.96
C MET A 257 15.54 7.39 3.52
N THR A 258 14.33 7.30 2.97
CA THR A 258 14.09 6.88 1.58
C THR A 258 14.25 8.02 0.58
N ASN A 259 14.31 9.26 1.08
CA ASN A 259 14.38 10.48 0.28
C ASN A 259 13.30 10.40 -0.84
N SER A 260 12.06 10.21 -0.39
CA SER A 260 10.91 9.88 -1.23
C SER A 260 9.98 11.07 -1.42
N ARG A 261 9.99 11.65 -2.62
CA ARG A 261 9.05 12.71 -3.01
C ARG A 261 7.60 12.24 -2.97
N THR A 262 7.33 11.06 -3.51
CA THR A 262 5.99 10.48 -3.54
C THR A 262 5.47 10.23 -2.12
N GLY A 263 6.33 9.70 -1.22
CA GLY A 263 6.00 9.49 0.18
C GLY A 263 5.70 10.81 0.91
N PHE A 264 6.53 11.83 0.69
CA PHE A 264 6.32 13.16 1.26
C PHE A 264 5.03 13.82 0.79
N VAL A 265 4.75 13.80 -0.52
CA VAL A 265 3.51 14.33 -1.10
C VAL A 265 2.30 13.64 -0.46
N TYR A 266 2.34 12.32 -0.30
CA TYR A 266 1.26 11.61 0.36
C TYR A 266 1.12 12.00 1.83
N LEU A 267 2.23 12.05 2.59
CA LEU A 267 2.24 12.42 4.00
C LEU A 267 1.65 13.81 4.22
N ALA A 268 2.08 14.79 3.43
CA ALA A 268 1.62 16.18 3.51
C ALA A 268 0.14 16.30 3.14
N ALA A 269 -0.29 15.65 2.05
CA ALA A 269 -1.69 15.64 1.63
C ALA A 269 -2.59 14.97 2.68
N ALA A 270 -2.18 13.81 3.19
CA ALA A 270 -2.90 13.10 4.25
C ALA A 270 -2.96 13.93 5.54
N ALA A 271 -1.88 14.62 5.92
CA ALA A 271 -1.86 15.52 7.07
C ALA A 271 -2.84 16.70 6.90
N ALA A 272 -2.91 17.30 5.71
CA ALA A 272 -3.86 18.37 5.41
C ALA A 272 -5.33 17.88 5.45
N VAL A 273 -5.61 16.72 4.85
CA VAL A 273 -6.94 16.10 4.92
C VAL A 273 -7.29 15.74 6.36
N HIS A 274 -6.36 15.19 7.14
CA HIS A 274 -6.55 14.88 8.55
C HIS A 274 -6.92 16.13 9.37
N ALA A 275 -6.17 17.23 9.20
CA ALA A 275 -6.47 18.50 9.85
C ALA A 275 -7.86 19.00 9.48
N TYR A 276 -8.23 18.93 8.20
CA TYR A 276 -9.55 19.34 7.72
C TYR A 276 -10.68 18.46 8.29
N VAL A 277 -10.48 17.14 8.32
CA VAL A 277 -11.44 16.16 8.86
C VAL A 277 -11.66 16.38 10.36
N ILE A 278 -10.60 16.65 11.13
CA ILE A 278 -10.70 17.02 12.55
C ILE A 278 -11.43 18.36 12.72
N TRP A 279 -11.06 19.39 11.96
CA TRP A 279 -11.67 20.72 12.05
C TRP A 279 -13.18 20.67 11.79
N ARG A 280 -13.59 19.90 10.77
CA ARG A 280 -15.00 19.66 10.43
C ARG A 280 -15.69 18.63 11.33
N ARG A 281 -14.97 18.02 12.29
CA ARG A 281 -15.43 16.89 13.13
C ARG A 281 -16.11 15.79 12.31
N ARG A 282 -15.53 15.49 11.16
CA ARG A 282 -16.13 14.58 10.17
C ARG A 282 -15.53 13.19 10.29
N GLY A 283 -16.36 12.16 10.20
CA GLY A 283 -15.90 10.78 10.19
C GLY A 283 -16.07 10.10 11.54
N ALA A 284 -16.40 8.81 11.47
CA ALA A 284 -16.44 7.96 12.65
C ALA A 284 -15.04 7.78 13.23
N ASP A 285 -14.99 7.51 14.53
CA ASP A 285 -13.78 7.11 15.24
C ASP A 285 -12.67 8.16 15.33
N LEU A 286 -13.02 9.44 15.18
CA LEU A 286 -12.11 10.53 15.54
C LEU A 286 -11.86 10.56 17.06
N PRO A 287 -10.61 10.71 17.51
CA PRO A 287 -10.30 10.84 18.93
C PRO A 287 -10.86 12.15 19.49
N SER A 288 -11.31 12.12 20.75
CA SER A 288 -11.61 13.35 21.49
C SER A 288 -10.31 14.00 21.94
N TYR A 289 -10.11 15.25 21.53
CA TYR A 289 -8.91 16.01 21.87
C TYR A 289 -9.26 17.19 22.75
N ARG A 290 -8.62 17.28 23.93
CA ARG A 290 -8.73 18.48 24.78
C ARG A 290 -8.18 19.72 24.06
N ARG A 291 -7.13 19.54 23.25
CA ARG A 291 -6.52 20.57 22.40
C ARG A 291 -6.54 20.12 20.95
N VAL A 292 -7.67 20.31 20.27
CA VAL A 292 -7.93 19.88 18.89
C VAL A 292 -6.83 20.35 17.92
N TRP A 293 -6.35 21.59 18.08
CA TRP A 293 -5.29 22.16 17.25
C TRP A 293 -3.98 21.38 17.29
N VAL A 294 -3.61 20.80 18.44
CA VAL A 294 -2.39 19.99 18.56
C VAL A 294 -2.48 18.74 17.69
N ALA A 295 -3.64 18.07 17.69
CA ALA A 295 -3.87 16.90 16.85
C ALA A 295 -3.85 17.24 15.35
N MET A 296 -4.44 18.38 14.96
CA MET A 296 -4.40 18.86 13.58
C MET A 296 -2.97 19.17 13.11
N VAL A 297 -2.17 19.82 13.96
CA VAL A 297 -0.83 20.28 13.62
C VAL A 297 0.21 19.16 13.67
N THR A 298 0.03 18.11 14.49
CA THR A 298 1.08 17.10 14.71
C THR A 298 1.57 16.43 13.42
N PRO A 299 0.72 15.88 12.53
CA PRO A 299 1.20 15.29 11.28
C PRO A 299 1.81 16.32 10.31
N LEU A 300 1.31 17.56 10.33
CA LEU A 300 1.87 18.67 9.54
C LEU A 300 3.27 19.06 10.03
N ALA A 301 3.47 19.11 11.34
CA ALA A 301 4.77 19.38 11.95
C ALA A 301 5.79 18.29 11.61
N VAL A 302 5.38 17.02 11.59
CA VAL A 302 6.25 15.92 11.13
C VAL A 302 6.63 16.08 9.65
N ALA A 303 5.67 16.40 8.78
CA ALA A 303 5.97 16.67 7.38
C ALA A 303 6.93 17.88 7.23
N ALA A 304 6.68 18.98 7.93
CA ALA A 304 7.57 20.14 7.93
C ALA A 304 8.98 19.79 8.43
N LEU A 305 9.10 18.99 9.48
CA LEU A 305 10.38 18.52 10.00
C LEU A 305 11.15 17.71 8.96
N VAL A 306 10.49 16.79 8.25
CA VAL A 306 11.12 16.01 7.16
C VAL A 306 11.68 16.95 6.09
N LEU A 307 10.93 17.98 5.70
CA LEU A 307 11.38 18.96 4.71
C LEU A 307 12.62 19.72 5.21
N VAL A 308 12.55 20.30 6.40
CA VAL A 308 13.65 21.08 6.99
C VAL A 308 14.91 20.24 7.16
N VAL A 309 14.78 19.03 7.73
CA VAL A 309 15.93 18.15 7.98
C VAL A 309 16.53 17.65 6.66
N SER A 310 15.72 17.38 5.63
CA SER A 310 16.21 17.06 4.30
C SER A 310 17.05 18.18 3.68
N GLU A 311 16.57 19.43 3.77
CA GLU A 311 17.29 20.58 3.21
C GLU A 311 18.59 20.85 3.97
N VAL A 312 18.53 20.91 5.32
CA VAL A 312 19.71 21.11 6.17
C VAL A 312 20.73 19.99 6.01
N GLY A 313 20.26 18.74 5.84
CA GLY A 313 21.11 17.58 5.58
C GLY A 313 21.65 17.48 4.14
N GLY A 314 21.40 18.47 3.28
CA GLY A 314 21.88 18.52 1.91
C GLY A 314 21.23 17.51 0.96
N GLN A 315 20.13 16.85 1.37
CA GLN A 315 19.41 15.91 0.51
C GLN A 315 18.55 16.62 -0.53
N GLY A 316 17.93 17.75 -0.17
CA GLY A 316 17.17 18.63 -1.06
C GLY A 316 16.12 17.91 -1.92
N PHE A 317 15.42 16.91 -1.35
CA PHE A 317 14.81 15.87 -2.17
C PHE A 317 13.65 16.30 -3.06
N LEU A 318 12.95 17.38 -2.70
CA LEU A 318 11.69 17.77 -3.33
C LEU A 318 11.92 18.25 -4.77
N PHE A 319 13.05 18.89 -5.03
CA PHE A 319 13.39 19.48 -6.33
C PHE A 319 14.64 18.88 -6.97
N LYS A 320 15.29 17.90 -6.31
CA LYS A 320 16.48 17.23 -6.85
C LYS A 320 16.18 16.50 -8.16
N ALA A 321 16.86 16.86 -9.25
CA ALA A 321 16.90 16.07 -10.48
C ALA A 321 17.61 14.73 -10.21
N ARG A 322 17.05 13.60 -10.69
CA ARG A 322 17.54 12.24 -10.34
C ARG A 322 17.98 11.37 -11.50
N TYR A 323 17.49 11.64 -12.70
CA TYR A 323 17.82 10.83 -13.88
C TYR A 323 18.35 11.69 -15.02
N ASP A 324 17.80 12.89 -15.23
CA ASP A 324 18.30 13.87 -16.20
C ASP A 324 18.39 15.26 -15.56
N ALA A 325 19.49 15.97 -15.82
CA ALA A 325 19.71 17.33 -15.33
C ALA A 325 18.62 18.26 -15.87
N GLY A 326 17.78 18.80 -14.98
CA GLY A 326 16.72 19.74 -15.33
C GLY A 326 15.31 19.16 -15.43
N ASP A 327 15.09 17.84 -15.27
CA ASP A 327 13.74 17.27 -15.23
C ASP A 327 13.23 17.05 -13.79
N PRO A 328 12.33 17.89 -13.26
CA PRO A 328 11.77 17.73 -11.92
C PRO A 328 10.90 16.47 -11.79
N THR A 329 10.41 15.90 -12.90
CA THR A 329 9.55 14.70 -12.90
C THR A 329 10.34 13.41 -12.81
N SER A 330 11.67 13.47 -12.88
CA SER A 330 12.56 12.30 -12.85
C SER A 330 12.28 11.33 -14.00
N GLY A 331 12.26 11.83 -15.23
CA GLY A 331 12.10 11.05 -16.45
C GLY A 331 10.70 10.47 -16.66
N ARG A 332 9.75 10.74 -15.76
CA ARG A 332 8.37 10.22 -15.85
C ARG A 332 7.61 10.84 -17.01
N THR A 333 7.79 12.14 -17.25
CA THR A 333 7.14 12.84 -18.37
C THR A 333 7.47 12.19 -19.71
N GLU A 334 8.72 11.78 -19.91
CA GLU A 334 9.13 11.07 -21.13
C GLU A 334 8.48 9.68 -21.24
N SER A 335 8.31 8.96 -20.14
CA SER A 335 7.55 7.69 -20.13
C SER A 335 6.08 7.92 -20.48
N TRP A 336 5.48 9.01 -20.01
CA TRP A 336 4.08 9.35 -20.32
C TRP A 336 3.91 9.75 -21.79
N LYS A 337 4.82 10.55 -22.34
CA LYS A 337 4.86 10.89 -23.77
C LYS A 337 5.01 9.64 -24.64
N GLN A 338 5.86 8.69 -24.23
CA GLN A 338 6.00 7.42 -24.92
C GLN A 338 4.68 6.62 -24.91
N VAL A 339 4.04 6.48 -23.75
CA VAL A 339 2.71 5.83 -23.65
C VAL A 339 1.69 6.51 -24.56
N GLY A 340 1.65 7.84 -24.58
CA GLY A 340 0.74 8.61 -25.44
C GLY A 340 0.97 8.37 -26.93
N ARG A 341 2.23 8.37 -27.38
CA ARG A 341 2.60 8.03 -28.77
C ARG A 341 2.20 6.61 -29.12
N GLU A 342 2.57 5.64 -28.29
CA GLU A 342 2.25 4.23 -28.54
C GLU A 342 0.73 3.96 -28.55
N TRP A 343 -0.06 4.72 -27.76
CA TRP A 343 -1.52 4.67 -27.81
C TRP A 343 -2.08 5.30 -29.10
N ALA A 344 -1.53 6.44 -29.53
CA ALA A 344 -1.95 7.11 -30.76
C ALA A 344 -1.70 6.23 -32.00
N ASP A 345 -0.56 5.54 -32.02
CA ASP A 345 -0.15 4.62 -33.08
C ASP A 345 -0.85 3.25 -33.01
N GLY A 346 -1.55 2.97 -31.90
CA GLY A 346 -2.27 1.72 -31.69
C GLY A 346 -3.52 1.58 -32.58
N ASN A 347 -3.90 0.33 -32.85
CA ASN A 347 -5.17 0.04 -33.53
C ASN A 347 -6.39 0.31 -32.61
N LEU A 348 -7.61 0.22 -33.16
CA LEU A 348 -8.85 0.50 -32.40
C LEU A 348 -8.95 -0.33 -31.10
N VAL A 349 -8.56 -1.60 -31.15
CA VAL A 349 -8.60 -2.50 -29.99
C VAL A 349 -7.62 -2.04 -28.92
N GLN A 350 -6.39 -1.69 -29.30
CA GLN A 350 -5.38 -1.19 -28.37
C GLN A 350 -5.75 0.17 -27.78
N LYS A 351 -6.43 1.02 -28.56
CA LYS A 351 -6.95 2.30 -28.07
C LYS A 351 -8.04 2.09 -27.02
N ALA A 352 -8.94 1.14 -27.26
CA ALA A 352 -10.06 0.84 -26.37
C ALA A 352 -9.66 0.05 -25.12
N PHE A 353 -8.78 -0.96 -25.25
CA PHE A 353 -8.47 -1.97 -24.23
C PHE A 353 -7.00 -1.96 -23.75
N GLY A 354 -6.17 -1.03 -24.25
CA GLY A 354 -4.82 -0.81 -23.78
C GLY A 354 -3.76 -1.60 -24.55
N ASP A 355 -2.51 -1.48 -24.09
CA ASP A 355 -1.38 -2.19 -24.69
C ASP A 355 -1.60 -3.69 -24.65
N THR A 356 -1.23 -4.37 -25.73
CA THR A 356 -1.31 -5.84 -25.85
C THR A 356 0.07 -6.46 -26.05
N LYS A 357 1.13 -5.63 -26.13
CA LYS A 357 2.52 -6.09 -26.32
C LYS A 357 3.10 -6.61 -25.02
N THR A 358 2.67 -6.06 -23.87
CA THR A 358 3.21 -6.42 -22.57
C THR A 358 2.12 -6.71 -21.54
N THR A 359 2.34 -7.76 -20.74
CA THR A 359 1.37 -8.20 -19.74
C THR A 359 1.15 -7.19 -18.62
N ARG A 360 2.24 -6.62 -18.09
CA ARG A 360 2.21 -5.62 -17.01
C ARG A 360 2.21 -4.18 -17.54
N ALA A 361 2.08 -4.01 -18.86
CA ALA A 361 2.02 -2.70 -19.51
C ALA A 361 3.27 -1.83 -19.21
N VAL A 362 4.45 -2.47 -19.18
CA VAL A 362 5.73 -1.81 -18.89
C VAL A 362 6.14 -0.89 -20.04
N VAL A 363 6.84 0.20 -19.70
CA VAL A 363 7.46 1.10 -20.67
C VAL A 363 8.92 0.67 -20.82
N VAL A 364 9.33 0.30 -22.03
CA VAL A 364 10.73 -0.05 -22.31
C VAL A 364 11.46 1.17 -22.83
N ARG A 365 12.49 1.62 -22.09
CA ARG A 365 13.32 2.78 -22.45
C ARG A 365 14.77 2.50 -22.06
N ASN A 366 15.72 2.71 -22.97
CA ASN A 366 17.15 2.49 -22.75
C ASN A 366 17.46 1.10 -22.14
N ASN A 367 16.83 0.05 -22.68
CA ASN A 367 16.89 -1.34 -22.18
C ASN A 367 16.39 -1.56 -20.73
N MET A 368 15.74 -0.58 -20.13
CA MET A 368 15.09 -0.68 -18.82
C MET A 368 13.59 -0.89 -18.96
N LYS A 369 13.01 -1.71 -18.06
CA LYS A 369 11.56 -1.86 -17.91
C LYS A 369 11.08 -0.94 -16.79
N LEU A 370 10.31 0.07 -17.16
CA LEU A 370 9.80 1.10 -16.27
C LEU A 370 8.29 0.92 -16.04
N THR A 371 7.84 1.26 -14.84
CA THR A 371 6.43 1.54 -14.54
C THR A 371 6.02 2.88 -15.14
N THR A 372 4.71 3.11 -15.29
CA THR A 372 4.22 4.42 -15.71
C THR A 372 4.36 5.47 -14.61
N ASP A 373 4.53 5.06 -13.35
CA ASP A 373 4.61 5.95 -12.17
C ASP A 373 3.48 6.99 -12.13
N ASN A 374 2.34 6.63 -12.71
CA ASN A 374 1.13 7.44 -12.77
C ASN A 374 -0.04 6.48 -12.96
N ALA A 375 -1.01 6.53 -12.05
CA ALA A 375 -2.13 5.59 -12.03
C ALA A 375 -3.09 5.81 -13.22
N ALA A 376 -3.31 7.06 -13.66
CA ALA A 376 -4.16 7.34 -14.81
C ALA A 376 -3.49 6.88 -16.12
N VAL A 377 -2.23 7.25 -16.34
CA VAL A 377 -1.44 6.77 -17.49
C VAL A 377 -1.28 5.25 -17.44
N GLY A 378 -1.15 4.67 -16.25
CA GLY A 378 -1.12 3.23 -16.03
C GLY A 378 -2.44 2.55 -16.42
N ALA A 379 -3.57 3.16 -16.07
CA ALA A 379 -4.90 2.67 -16.45
C ALA A 379 -5.10 2.70 -17.97
N LEU A 380 -4.74 3.80 -18.64
CA LEU A 380 -4.74 3.91 -20.10
C LEU A 380 -3.87 2.83 -20.74
N ARG A 381 -2.64 2.69 -20.22
CA ARG A 381 -1.67 1.74 -20.78
C ARG A 381 -2.12 0.29 -20.63
N ARG A 382 -2.82 -0.05 -19.55
CA ARG A 382 -3.26 -1.42 -19.24
C ARG A 382 -4.63 -1.78 -19.80
N GLY A 383 -5.55 -0.82 -19.87
CA GLY A 383 -6.97 -1.03 -20.18
C GLY A 383 -7.55 -0.08 -21.22
N GLY A 384 -6.75 0.81 -21.82
CA GLY A 384 -7.17 1.77 -22.83
C GLY A 384 -8.10 2.83 -22.27
N VAL A 385 -8.87 3.49 -23.15
CA VAL A 385 -9.87 4.48 -22.76
C VAL A 385 -10.90 3.87 -21.79
N LEU A 386 -11.28 2.61 -21.99
CA LEU A 386 -12.21 1.92 -21.08
C LEU A 386 -11.59 1.69 -19.69
N GLY A 387 -10.28 1.45 -19.63
CA GLY A 387 -9.50 1.34 -18.39
C GLY A 387 -9.48 2.65 -17.62
N GLU A 388 -9.29 3.79 -18.30
CA GLU A 388 -9.38 5.11 -17.67
C GLU A 388 -10.79 5.41 -17.15
N LEU A 389 -11.83 5.10 -17.92
CA LEU A 389 -13.21 5.28 -17.47
C LEU A 389 -13.52 4.43 -16.22
N ALA A 390 -13.06 3.17 -16.21
CA ALA A 390 -13.20 2.31 -15.05
C ALA A 390 -12.40 2.82 -13.83
N PHE A 391 -11.20 3.38 -14.07
CA PHE A 391 -10.40 4.02 -13.03
C PHE A 391 -11.11 5.24 -12.44
N LEU A 392 -11.64 6.14 -13.27
CA LEU A 392 -12.38 7.33 -12.84
C LEU A 392 -13.68 6.96 -12.09
N LEU A 393 -14.41 5.96 -12.58
CA LEU A 393 -15.60 5.42 -11.91
C LEU A 393 -15.24 4.86 -10.53
N GLY A 394 -14.20 4.02 -10.46
CA GLY A 394 -13.73 3.42 -9.21
C GLY A 394 -13.25 4.46 -8.20
N LEU A 395 -12.47 5.44 -8.66
CA LEU A 395 -11.99 6.55 -7.84
C LEU A 395 -13.14 7.40 -7.33
N GLY A 396 -14.08 7.78 -8.22
CA GLY A 396 -15.26 8.57 -7.87
C GLY A 396 -16.11 7.86 -6.83
N LEU A 397 -16.34 6.55 -6.99
CA LEU A 397 -17.11 5.74 -6.06
C LEU A 397 -16.41 5.63 -4.70
N LEU A 398 -15.10 5.37 -4.69
CA LEU A 398 -14.29 5.29 -3.47
C LEU A 398 -14.33 6.62 -2.70
N LEU A 399 -14.06 7.74 -3.38
CA LEU A 399 -14.08 9.07 -2.77
C LEU A 399 -15.48 9.42 -2.27
N TRP A 400 -16.52 9.04 -3.02
CA TRP A 400 -17.91 9.24 -2.62
C TRP A 400 -18.24 8.50 -1.32
N TYR A 401 -17.90 7.21 -1.20
CA TYR A 401 -18.13 6.46 0.03
C TYR A 401 -17.26 6.92 1.18
N ALA A 402 -15.98 7.20 0.93
CA ALA A 402 -15.06 7.73 1.93
C ALA A 402 -15.50 9.11 2.46
N TRP A 403 -16.28 9.88 1.68
CA TRP A 403 -16.80 11.18 2.10
C TRP A 403 -18.21 11.13 2.70
N ARG A 404 -19.16 10.49 2.01
CA ARG A 404 -20.59 10.52 2.33
C ARG A 404 -21.07 9.26 3.06
N GLY A 405 -20.31 8.17 2.98
CA GLY A 405 -20.75 6.86 3.43
C GLY A 405 -21.73 6.18 2.47
N PRO A 406 -21.74 4.84 2.40
CA PRO A 406 -22.76 4.09 1.66
C PRO A 406 -24.12 4.19 2.35
N ARG A 407 -25.20 4.11 1.56
CA ARG A 407 -26.54 3.88 2.10
C ARG A 407 -26.66 2.39 2.41
N VAL A 408 -27.04 2.08 3.63
CA VAL A 408 -27.26 0.70 4.08
C VAL A 408 -28.75 0.55 4.39
N PRO A 409 -29.40 -0.58 4.03
CA PRO A 409 -30.78 -0.82 4.40
C PRO A 409 -31.00 -0.63 5.91
N GLY A 410 -32.13 0.00 6.27
CA GLY A 410 -32.53 0.10 7.68
C GLY A 410 -32.85 -1.27 8.28
N PRO A 411 -32.88 -1.39 9.63
CA PRO A 411 -33.18 -2.65 10.33
C PRO A 411 -34.49 -3.32 9.88
N ASP A 412 -35.46 -2.52 9.44
CA ASP A 412 -36.83 -2.96 9.11
C ASP A 412 -37.19 -2.75 7.63
N GLY A 413 -36.19 -2.66 6.74
CA GLY A 413 -36.42 -2.35 5.32
C GLY A 413 -36.78 -0.88 5.04
N ALA A 414 -36.80 -0.02 6.06
CA ALA A 414 -36.98 1.41 5.96
C ALA A 414 -35.85 2.11 5.16
N ALA A 415 -36.12 3.34 4.70
CA ALA A 415 -35.21 4.16 3.91
C ALA A 415 -33.78 4.13 4.47
N GLY A 416 -32.81 3.72 3.63
CA GLY A 416 -31.48 3.38 4.10
C GLY A 416 -30.74 4.55 4.77
N VAL A 417 -30.20 4.30 5.97
CA VAL A 417 -29.38 5.26 6.70
C VAL A 417 -27.96 5.27 6.11
N ARG A 418 -27.35 6.46 6.00
CA ARG A 418 -25.95 6.58 5.60
C ARG A 418 -25.04 6.17 6.75
N ARG A 419 -24.19 5.19 6.51
CA ARG A 419 -23.17 4.77 7.46
C ARG A 419 -21.99 5.73 7.40
N ALA A 420 -21.67 6.40 8.51
CA ALA A 420 -20.53 7.31 8.56
C ALA A 420 -19.21 6.55 8.23
N PRO A 421 -18.38 7.08 7.31
CA PRO A 421 -17.09 6.49 7.00
C PRO A 421 -16.10 6.68 8.16
N PRO A 422 -15.20 5.73 8.43
CA PRO A 422 -14.14 5.92 9.40
C PRO A 422 -13.16 6.99 8.90
N ALA A 423 -12.70 7.86 9.81
CA ALA A 423 -11.86 8.99 9.45
C ALA A 423 -10.58 8.58 8.71
N TRP A 424 -9.97 7.45 9.10
CA TRP A 424 -8.77 6.95 8.43
C TRP A 424 -9.00 6.65 6.94
N LEU A 425 -10.17 6.10 6.57
CA LEU A 425 -10.47 5.78 5.17
C LEU A 425 -10.65 7.06 4.34
N THR A 426 -11.29 8.09 4.92
CA THR A 426 -11.39 9.42 4.31
C THR A 426 -10.00 10.01 4.08
N VAL A 427 -9.13 10.00 5.11
CA VAL A 427 -7.78 10.55 5.00
C VAL A 427 -6.94 9.77 3.99
N THR A 428 -7.01 8.44 4.00
CA THR A 428 -6.30 7.58 3.04
C THR A 428 -6.76 7.86 1.60
N ALA A 429 -8.07 7.81 1.35
CA ALA A 429 -8.61 7.96 0.00
C ALA A 429 -8.29 9.34 -0.60
N PHE A 430 -8.63 10.42 0.11
CA PHE A 430 -8.37 11.78 -0.38
C PHE A 430 -6.89 12.15 -0.35
N GLY A 431 -6.16 11.76 0.70
CA GLY A 431 -4.73 12.01 0.81
C GLY A 431 -3.94 11.31 -0.30
N SER A 432 -4.41 10.17 -0.82
CA SER A 432 -3.73 9.44 -1.89
C SER A 432 -3.92 10.04 -3.29
N VAL A 433 -4.88 10.94 -3.50
CA VAL A 433 -5.18 11.52 -4.84
C VAL A 433 -3.95 12.17 -5.49
N PRO A 434 -3.14 12.99 -4.80
CA PRO A 434 -1.93 13.55 -5.39
C PRO A 434 -0.88 12.49 -5.81
N THR A 435 -0.93 11.29 -5.23
CA THR A 435 -0.03 10.18 -5.62
C THR A 435 -0.38 9.59 -6.98
N ILE A 436 -1.58 9.85 -7.52
CA ILE A 436 -1.98 9.41 -8.88
C ILE A 436 -0.95 9.85 -9.92
N ALA A 437 -0.35 11.04 -9.77
CA ALA A 437 0.63 11.57 -10.70
C ALA A 437 2.05 11.01 -10.51
N THR A 438 2.31 10.23 -9.44
CA THR A 438 3.67 9.83 -9.05
C THR A 438 3.82 8.37 -8.62
N ALA A 439 2.74 7.58 -8.63
CA ALA A 439 2.71 6.16 -8.36
C ALA A 439 1.50 5.49 -9.02
N ASP A 440 1.64 4.22 -9.41
CA ASP A 440 0.57 3.39 -9.97
C ASP A 440 -0.07 2.43 -8.94
N TRP A 441 0.32 2.52 -7.66
CA TRP A 441 -0.11 1.65 -6.55
C TRP A 441 -1.60 1.68 -6.16
N LEU A 442 -2.38 2.61 -6.74
CA LEU A 442 -3.85 2.61 -6.68
C LEU A 442 -4.46 1.55 -7.61
N LEU A 443 -3.69 1.10 -8.61
CA LEU A 443 -4.02 -0.03 -9.46
C LEU A 443 -3.69 -1.35 -8.73
N GLY A 444 -4.47 -2.39 -9.00
CA GLY A 444 -4.35 -3.71 -8.39
C GLY A 444 -3.24 -4.54 -9.01
N THR A 445 -1.99 -4.19 -8.71
CA THR A 445 -0.81 -4.83 -9.31
C THR A 445 -0.03 -5.63 -8.27
N THR A 446 1.01 -6.32 -8.73
CA THR A 446 2.05 -6.82 -7.82
C THR A 446 2.61 -5.62 -7.04
N GLY A 447 2.50 -5.63 -5.71
CA GLY A 447 2.85 -4.48 -4.86
C GLY A 447 1.76 -3.41 -4.70
N GLY A 448 0.50 -3.67 -5.08
CA GLY A 448 -0.67 -2.81 -4.87
C GLY A 448 -1.10 -2.70 -3.40
N THR A 449 -0.18 -2.31 -2.53
CA THR A 449 -0.34 -2.30 -1.07
C THR A 449 -1.39 -1.29 -0.59
N LEU A 450 -1.47 -0.10 -1.18
CA LEU A 450 -2.56 0.84 -0.91
C LEU A 450 -3.88 0.30 -1.42
N TRP A 451 -3.89 -0.22 -2.65
CA TRP A 451 -5.11 -0.76 -3.25
C TRP A 451 -5.76 -1.82 -2.35
N ILE A 452 -5.03 -2.84 -1.88
CA ILE A 452 -5.61 -3.88 -1.04
C ILE A 452 -6.10 -3.36 0.33
N LEU A 453 -5.44 -2.33 0.88
CA LEU A 453 -5.91 -1.67 2.10
C LEU A 453 -7.22 -0.92 1.85
N LEU A 454 -7.34 -0.21 0.72
CA LEU A 454 -8.57 0.49 0.33
C LEU A 454 -9.71 -0.52 0.11
N VAL A 455 -9.43 -1.67 -0.51
CA VAL A 455 -10.39 -2.78 -0.62
C VAL A 455 -10.84 -3.24 0.77
N ALA A 456 -9.92 -3.44 1.71
CA ALA A 456 -10.27 -3.85 3.06
C ALA A 456 -11.13 -2.81 3.80
N GLY A 457 -10.75 -1.54 3.75
CA GLY A 457 -11.49 -0.46 4.39
C GLY A 457 -12.87 -0.23 3.79
N GLU A 458 -12.97 -0.24 2.46
CA GLU A 458 -14.23 -0.03 1.74
C GLU A 458 -15.15 -1.24 1.91
N ALA A 459 -14.65 -2.48 1.79
CA ALA A 459 -15.43 -3.68 2.05
C ALA A 459 -15.94 -3.70 3.49
N TRP A 460 -15.10 -3.31 4.47
CA TRP A 460 -15.53 -3.17 5.85
C TRP A 460 -16.64 -2.12 6.01
N LEU A 461 -16.51 -0.96 5.37
CA LEU A 461 -17.52 0.10 5.42
C LEU A 461 -18.85 -0.33 4.77
N VAL A 462 -18.79 -0.95 3.59
CA VAL A 462 -19.97 -1.28 2.76
C VAL A 462 -20.66 -2.56 3.24
N LEU A 463 -19.91 -3.58 3.65
CA LEU A 463 -20.43 -4.93 3.86
C LEU A 463 -20.57 -5.35 5.32
N ARG A 464 -20.02 -4.60 6.30
CA ARG A 464 -20.19 -4.99 7.70
C ARG A 464 -21.69 -5.02 8.08
N PRO A 465 -22.14 -6.01 8.87
CA PRO A 465 -23.52 -6.04 9.38
C PRO A 465 -23.88 -4.77 10.16
N SER A 466 -25.15 -4.38 10.12
CA SER A 466 -25.66 -3.32 11.00
C SER A 466 -25.70 -3.84 12.44
N GLN A 467 -25.26 -3.04 13.42
CA GLN A 467 -25.18 -3.46 14.84
C GLN A 467 -26.52 -3.97 15.39
N ALA A 468 -27.65 -3.42 14.92
CA ALA A 468 -29.00 -3.87 15.27
C ALA A 468 -29.34 -5.33 14.88
N VAL A 469 -28.62 -5.93 13.91
CA VAL A 469 -28.79 -7.34 13.53
C VAL A 469 -27.87 -8.25 14.35
N ALA A 470 -26.76 -7.72 14.87
CA ALA A 470 -25.81 -8.46 15.69
C ALA A 470 -26.28 -8.64 17.14
N GLU A 471 -27.19 -7.80 17.61
CA GLU A 471 -27.74 -7.82 18.97
C GLU A 471 -29.08 -8.56 19.11
N ARG A 472 -29.70 -9.09 18.04
CA ARG A 472 -30.84 -10.00 18.21
C ARG A 472 -30.31 -11.27 18.89
N PRO A 473 -30.66 -11.56 20.16
CA PRO A 473 -30.38 -12.85 20.74
C PRO A 473 -31.10 -13.89 19.89
N ALA A 474 -30.62 -15.13 19.89
CA ALA A 474 -31.36 -16.26 19.35
C ALA A 474 -32.60 -16.56 20.23
N GLU A 475 -33.53 -15.61 20.33
CA GLU A 475 -34.90 -15.88 20.72
C GLU A 475 -35.55 -16.54 19.50
N HIS A 476 -35.51 -17.87 19.46
CA HIS A 476 -36.51 -18.78 18.84
C HIS A 476 -35.91 -20.20 18.80
N ALA A 477 -35.54 -20.73 19.97
CA ALA A 477 -35.25 -22.16 20.14
C ALA A 477 -35.71 -22.67 21.50
N THR A 478 -36.81 -22.15 22.04
CA THR A 478 -37.45 -22.68 23.27
C THR A 478 -38.89 -22.18 23.37
N THR A 479 -39.78 -22.71 22.52
CA THR A 479 -41.22 -22.81 22.85
C THR A 479 -41.90 -23.76 21.88
N THR A 480 -42.11 -25.00 22.37
CA THR A 480 -43.21 -25.97 22.15
C THR A 480 -42.62 -27.30 22.62
N ALA A 481 -42.79 -27.67 23.90
CA ALA A 481 -43.97 -28.32 24.48
C ALA A 481 -44.22 -29.69 23.84
#